data_AF-A0A0F8Z272-F1
#
_entry.id   AF-A0A0F8Z272-F1
#
_cell.length_a   1.000
_cell.length_b   1.000
_cell.length_c   1.000
_cell.angle_alpha   90.00
_cell.angle_beta   90.00
_cell.angle_gamma   90.00
#
_symmetry.space_group_name_H-M   'P 1'
#
loop_
_entity.id
_entity.type
_entity.pdbx_description
1 polymer ?
#
loop_
_entity_poly.entity_id
_entity_poly.type
_entity_poly.pdbx_seq_one_letter_code
_entity_poly.pdbx_strand_id
1 'polypeptide(L)'
;SIASRRRKLVELSLKIHSHPELGFKELKASAWLARTEGTFICPEGAANLSAAMKLRESGWIKSDERVVLLNTGSGLKYPETVTVTPPVLLPGDKLPVS
;
A
#
# COMPACT_ATOMS: atom_id res chain seq x y z
N SER A 1 23.29 -2.66 12.67
CA SER A 1 23.66 -3.51 11.51
C SER A 1 22.48 -3.62 10.54
N ILE A 2 22.73 -4.00 9.27
CA ILE A 2 21.67 -4.25 8.27
C ILE A 2 20.65 -5.28 8.79
N ALA A 3 21.12 -6.33 9.47
CA ALA A 3 20.24 -7.36 10.04
C ALA A 3 19.26 -6.82 11.09
N SER A 4 19.75 -5.99 12.03
CA SER A 4 18.87 -5.32 13.00
C SER A 4 17.85 -4.43 12.30
N ARG A 5 18.27 -3.79 11.20
CA ARG A 5 17.39 -2.92 10.44
C ARG A 5 16.27 -3.70 9.73
N ARG A 6 16.64 -4.75 8.99
CA ARG A 6 15.69 -5.66 8.34
C ARG A 6 14.65 -6.21 9.33
N ARG A 7 15.06 -6.64 10.52
CA ARG A 7 14.15 -7.17 11.55
C ARG A 7 13.08 -6.17 11.96
N LYS A 8 13.44 -4.91 12.21
CA LYS A 8 12.49 -3.87 12.62
C LYS A 8 11.45 -3.57 11.53
N LEU A 9 11.86 -3.55 10.26
CA LEU A 9 10.93 -3.38 9.13
C LEU A 9 9.96 -4.56 9.04
N VAL A 10 10.46 -5.79 9.11
CA VAL A 10 9.63 -7.00 9.08
C VAL A 10 8.63 -7.02 10.23
N GLU A 11 9.08 -6.74 11.45
CA GLU A 11 8.23 -6.67 12.64
C GLU A 11 7.13 -5.61 12.49
N LEU A 12 7.47 -4.41 12.03
CA LEU A 12 6.50 -3.34 11.84
C LEU A 12 5.48 -3.67 10.74
N SER A 13 5.93 -4.30 9.65
CA SER A 13 5.05 -4.76 8.57
C SER A 13 4.09 -5.83 9.07
N LEU A 14 4.59 -6.86 9.75
CA LEU A 14 3.76 -7.92 10.33
C LEU A 14 2.75 -7.35 11.32
N LYS A 15 3.15 -6.39 12.14
CA LYS A 15 2.25 -5.70 13.06
C LYS A 15 1.16 -4.91 12.31
N ILE A 16 1.49 -4.24 11.20
CA ILE A 16 0.47 -3.52 10.42
C ILE A 16 -0.53 -4.49 9.80
N HIS A 17 -0.05 -5.61 9.28
CA HIS A 17 -0.86 -6.63 8.63
C HIS A 17 -1.75 -7.42 9.59
N SER A 18 -1.22 -7.81 10.75
CA SER A 18 -1.96 -8.63 11.71
C SER A 18 -2.99 -7.86 12.55
N HIS A 19 -3.11 -6.55 12.38
CA HIS A 19 -4.01 -5.68 13.15
C HIS A 19 -5.01 -5.00 12.19
N PRO A 20 -5.98 -5.75 11.62
CA PRO A 20 -6.97 -5.23 10.68
C PRO A 20 -7.93 -4.21 11.31
N GLU A 21 -8.01 -4.11 12.64
CA GLU A 21 -8.66 -3.00 13.34
C GLU A 21 -7.93 -1.66 13.14
N LEU A 22 -6.62 -1.72 12.83
CA LEU A 22 -5.84 -0.61 12.28
C LEU A 22 -5.89 -0.56 10.75
N GLY A 23 -6.73 -1.39 10.11
CA GLY A 23 -6.79 -1.76 8.69
C GLY A 23 -6.96 -0.62 7.69
N PHE A 24 -7.08 0.60 8.17
CA PHE A 24 -6.99 1.80 7.36
C PHE A 24 -5.60 2.05 6.78
N LYS A 25 -4.51 1.50 7.32
CA LYS A 25 -3.16 1.82 6.81
C LYS A 25 -2.84 1.14 5.49
N GLU A 26 -3.10 -0.17 5.37
CA GLU A 26 -2.82 -0.92 4.14
C GLU A 26 -3.75 -0.51 3.01
N LEU A 27 -5.05 -0.37 3.28
CA LEU A 27 -6.01 0.08 2.27
C LEU A 27 -5.73 1.52 1.80
N LYS A 28 -5.36 2.43 2.72
CA LYS A 28 -4.95 3.78 2.32
C LYS A 28 -3.66 3.78 1.53
N ALA A 29 -2.66 2.98 1.92
CA ALA A 29 -1.40 2.87 1.21
C ALA A 29 -1.59 2.27 -0.20
N SER A 30 -2.40 1.21 -0.31
CA SER A 30 -2.76 0.60 -1.59
C SER A 30 -3.53 1.58 -2.48
N ALA A 31 -4.54 2.27 -1.93
CA ALA A 31 -5.31 3.26 -2.67
C ALA A 31 -4.50 4.51 -3.06
N TRP A 32 -3.52 4.90 -2.23
CA TRP A 32 -2.58 5.97 -2.55
C TRP A 32 -1.68 5.55 -3.71
N LEU A 33 -1.06 4.37 -3.66
CA LEU A 33 -0.23 3.83 -4.74
C LEU A 33 -1.02 3.64 -6.05
N ALA A 34 -2.25 3.17 -5.98
CA ALA A 34 -3.12 3.06 -7.15
C ALA A 34 -3.38 4.43 -7.78
N ARG A 35 -3.56 5.48 -6.96
CA ARG A 35 -3.79 6.85 -7.43
C ARG A 35 -2.53 7.55 -7.94
N THR A 36 -1.37 7.36 -7.31
CA THR A 36 -0.14 8.10 -7.65
C THR A 36 0.74 7.37 -8.64
N GLU A 37 0.84 6.05 -8.54
CA GLU A 37 1.76 5.22 -9.33
C GLU A 37 1.02 4.30 -10.32
N GLY A 38 -0.32 4.26 -10.28
CA GLY A 38 -1.12 3.36 -11.12
C GLY A 38 -0.96 1.88 -10.76
N THR A 39 -0.43 1.55 -9.58
CA THR A 39 -0.16 0.17 -9.17
C THR A 39 -1.25 -0.39 -8.28
N PHE A 40 -1.82 -1.53 -8.65
CA PHE A 40 -2.79 -2.25 -7.82
C PHE A 40 -2.14 -3.45 -7.10
N ILE A 41 -1.71 -3.21 -5.87
CA ILE A 41 -0.88 -4.12 -5.07
C ILE A 41 -1.69 -4.93 -4.05
N CYS A 42 -1.13 -6.04 -3.56
CA CYS A 42 -1.76 -6.82 -2.50
C CYS A 42 -1.64 -6.12 -1.12
N PRO A 43 -2.47 -6.50 -0.13
CA PRO A 43 -2.40 -5.95 1.23
C PRO A 43 -1.01 -6.07 1.86
N GLU A 44 -0.31 -7.20 1.66
CA GLU A 44 1.03 -7.44 2.18
C GLU A 44 2.06 -6.48 1.59
N GLY A 45 1.93 -6.13 0.30
CA GLY A 45 2.73 -5.08 -0.33
C GLY A 45 2.44 -3.70 0.27
N ALA A 46 1.17 -3.43 0.59
CA ALA A 46 0.76 -2.15 1.17
C ALA A 46 1.18 -2.00 2.64
N ALA A 47 1.29 -3.13 3.35
CA ALA A 47 1.89 -3.23 4.68
C ALA A 47 3.34 -2.74 4.68
N ASN A 48 4.13 -3.19 3.69
CA ASN A 48 5.52 -2.79 3.52
C ASN A 48 5.65 -1.28 3.31
N LEU A 49 4.79 -0.67 2.47
CA LEU A 49 4.79 0.78 2.27
C LEU A 49 4.42 1.53 3.57
N SER A 50 3.37 1.07 4.25
CA SER A 50 2.93 1.67 5.52
C SER A 50 4.02 1.60 6.60
N ALA A 51 4.77 0.49 6.67
CA ALA A 51 5.90 0.34 7.56
C ALA A 51 7.05 1.27 7.18
N ALA A 52 7.37 1.36 5.89
CA ALA A 52 8.42 2.24 5.38
C ALA A 52 8.13 3.71 5.65
N MET A 53 6.89 4.18 5.45
CA MET A 53 6.48 5.55 5.78
C MET A 53 6.69 5.87 7.26
N LYS A 54 6.29 4.99 8.18
CA LYS A 54 6.52 5.18 9.62
C LYS A 54 8.00 5.16 10.01
N LEU A 55 8.78 4.26 9.41
CA LEU A 55 10.23 4.21 9.66
C LEU A 55 10.94 5.43 9.08
N ARG A 56 10.41 6.01 8.01
CA ARG A 56 10.84 7.29 7.46
C ARG A 56 10.54 8.43 8.42
N GLU A 57 9.30 8.56 8.89
CA GLU A 57 8.87 9.59 9.84
C GLU A 57 9.68 9.57 11.14
N SER A 58 10.01 8.37 11.64
CA SER A 58 10.83 8.20 12.85
C SER A 58 12.34 8.44 12.64
N GLY A 59 12.78 8.82 11.44
CA GLY A 59 14.19 9.05 11.11
C GLY A 59 15.03 7.76 11.01
N TRP A 60 14.40 6.60 11.10
CA TRP A 60 15.09 5.33 10.96
C TRP A 60 15.48 5.06 9.51
N ILE A 61 14.63 5.39 8.53
CA ILE A 61 15.00 5.46 7.11
C ILE A 61 15.46 6.87 6.82
N LYS A 62 16.74 7.04 6.52
CA LYS A 62 17.36 8.37 6.29
C LYS A 62 17.04 8.93 4.90
N SER A 63 17.20 10.23 4.70
CA SER A 63 16.78 10.95 3.48
C SER A 63 17.56 10.61 2.24
N ASP A 64 18.77 10.14 2.44
CA ASP A 64 19.72 9.69 1.43
C ASP A 64 19.65 8.19 1.15
N GLU A 65 18.83 7.43 1.89
CA GLU A 65 18.72 5.99 1.73
C GLU A 65 17.74 5.60 0.62
N ARG A 66 18.12 4.56 -0.13
CA ARG A 66 17.25 3.92 -1.12
C ARG A 66 16.64 2.66 -0.53
N VAL A 67 15.33 2.53 -0.70
CA VAL A 67 14.54 1.41 -0.16
C VAL A 67 13.80 0.75 -1.29
N VAL A 68 13.87 -0.58 -1.35
CA VAL A 68 13.08 -1.40 -2.28
C VAL A 68 11.99 -2.08 -1.47
N LEU A 69 10.74 -1.84 -1.86
CA LEU A 69 9.58 -2.55 -1.32
C LEU A 69 9.17 -3.63 -2.31
N LEU A 70 9.23 -4.89 -1.89
CA LEU A 70 8.83 -6.01 -2.73
C LEU A 70 7.34 -6.30 -2.54
N ASN A 71 6.57 -6.06 -3.60
CA ASN A 71 5.19 -6.50 -3.68
C ASN A 71 5.14 -7.91 -4.30
N THR A 72 4.62 -8.89 -3.56
CA THR A 72 4.62 -10.31 -3.97
C THR A 72 3.34 -10.74 -4.67
N GLY A 73 2.29 -9.91 -4.67
CA GLY A 73 0.99 -10.24 -5.23
C GLY A 73 0.26 -9.06 -5.85
N SER A 74 -0.67 -9.34 -6.75
CA SER A 74 -1.58 -8.32 -7.28
C SER A 74 -2.74 -8.08 -6.32
N GLY A 75 -3.23 -6.84 -6.26
CA GLY A 75 -4.47 -6.49 -5.57
C GLY A 75 -5.71 -7.20 -6.13
N LEU A 76 -5.65 -7.70 -7.39
CA LEU A 76 -6.72 -8.49 -8.02
C LEU A 76 -7.03 -9.80 -7.28
N LYS A 77 -6.11 -10.27 -6.41
CA LYS A 77 -6.35 -11.44 -5.55
C LYS A 77 -7.32 -11.15 -4.40
N TYR A 78 -7.59 -9.87 -4.14
CA TYR A 78 -8.39 -9.39 -3.02
C TYR A 78 -9.41 -8.34 -3.48
N PRO A 79 -10.27 -8.64 -4.48
CA PRO A 79 -11.21 -7.67 -5.04
C PRO A 79 -12.17 -7.08 -3.99
N GLU A 80 -12.49 -7.83 -2.94
CA GLU A 80 -13.32 -7.41 -1.81
C GLU A 80 -12.72 -6.28 -0.97
N THR A 81 -11.40 -6.05 -1.08
CA THR A 81 -10.71 -4.97 -0.35
C THR A 81 -10.91 -3.59 -0.99
N VAL A 82 -11.51 -3.54 -2.18
CA VAL A 82 -11.78 -2.32 -2.92
C VAL A 82 -13.27 -2.23 -3.23
N THR A 83 -13.92 -1.21 -2.67
CA THR A 83 -15.29 -0.86 -3.03
C THR A 83 -15.28 0.33 -3.97
N VAL A 84 -15.81 0.15 -5.18
CA VAL A 84 -16.03 1.23 -6.15
C VAL A 84 -17.47 1.23 -6.61
N THR A 85 -18.00 2.42 -6.87
CA THR A 85 -19.31 2.61 -7.50
C THR A 85 -19.07 3.38 -8.80
N PRO A 86 -18.60 2.70 -9.86
CA PRO A 86 -18.38 3.37 -11.13
C PRO A 86 -19.73 3.79 -11.75
N PRO A 87 -19.80 4.95 -12.43
CA PRO A 87 -20.99 5.31 -13.18
C PRO A 87 -21.22 4.29 -14.31
N VAL A 88 -22.46 3.83 -14.45
CA VAL A 88 -22.87 3.01 -15.59
C VAL A 88 -23.14 3.94 -16.76
N LEU A 89 -22.47 3.72 -17.88
CA LEU A 89 -22.64 4.49 -19.10
C LEU A 89 -23.48 3.73 -20.12
N LEU A 90 -24.36 4.43 -20.80
CA LEU A 90 -25.14 3.95 -21.93
C LEU A 90 -24.41 4.21 -23.26
N PRO A 91 -24.72 3.45 -24.33
CA PRO A 91 -24.19 3.73 -25.66
C PRO A 91 -24.48 5.18 -26.07
N GLY A 92 -23.44 5.94 -26.39
CA GLY A 92 -23.53 7.37 -26.75
C GLY A 92 -23.18 8.35 -25.62
N ASP A 93 -23.04 7.88 -24.39
CA ASP A 93 -22.60 8.72 -23.27
C ASP A 93 -21.15 9.19 -23.46
N LYS A 94 -20.87 10.41 -22.98
CA LYS A 94 -19.50 10.92 -22.87
C LYS A 94 -18.87 10.39 -21.58
N LEU A 95 -17.59 10.03 -21.65
CA LEU A 95 -16.83 9.68 -20.46
C LEU A 95 -16.81 10.87 -19.49
N PRO A 96 -17.04 10.63 -18.18
CA PRO A 96 -16.83 11.65 -17.17
C PRO A 96 -15.37 12.12 -17.24
N VAL A 97 -15.16 13.43 -17.26
CA VAL A 97 -13.82 13.99 -17.11
C VAL A 97 -13.37 13.81 -15.65
N SER A 98 -12.13 13.32 -15.49
CA SER A 98 -11.52 12.99 -14.19
C SER A 98 -11.13 14.20 -13.36
#